data_AF-A0A7X9B777-F1
#
_entry.id   AF-A0A7X9B777-F1
#
_cell.length_a   1.000
_cell.length_b   1.000
_cell.length_c   1.000
_cell.angle_alpha   90.00
_cell.angle_beta   90.00
_cell.angle_gamma   90.00
#
_symmetry.space_group_name_H-M   'P 1'
#
loop_
_entity.id
_entity.type
_entity.pdbx_description
1 polymer ?
#
loop_
_entity_poly.entity_id
_entity_poly.type
_entity_poly.pdbx_seq_one_letter_code
_entity_poly.pdbx_strand_id
1 'polypeptide(L)' 'MKKVMLLIFIWCCVLVPSKSALAGSLNLKLNGEEVSIEEYEPYIDKNNRAMVSVRWVAEQLNYNVKWDSDTMDRL' A
#
# COMPACT_ATOMS: atom_id res chain seq x y z
N MET A 1 22.43 -6.94 -44.84
CA MET A 1 21.95 -5.66 -44.27
C MET A 1 20.58 -5.82 -43.60
N LYS A 2 19.51 -6.16 -44.35
CA LYS A 2 18.13 -6.35 -43.83
C LYS A 2 18.02 -7.33 -42.66
N LYS A 3 18.64 -8.52 -42.77
CA LYS A 3 18.61 -9.59 -41.76
C LYS A 3 19.44 -9.25 -40.51
N VAL A 4 20.55 -8.54 -40.67
CA VAL A 4 21.41 -8.08 -39.56
C VAL A 4 20.70 -6.97 -38.77
N MET A 5 20.02 -6.06 -39.48
CA MET A 5 19.16 -5.05 -38.86
C MET A 5 17.98 -5.66 -38.09
N LEU A 6 17.39 -6.75 -38.63
CA LEU A 6 16.33 -7.50 -37.94
C LEU A 6 16.84 -8.18 -36.66
N LEU A 7 18.04 -8.76 -36.70
CA LEU A 7 18.65 -9.44 -35.54
C LEU A 7 19.04 -8.47 -34.42
N ILE A 8 19.55 -7.27 -34.76
CA ILE A 8 19.85 -6.22 -33.79
C ILE A 8 18.56 -5.70 -33.13
N PHE A 9 17.48 -5.57 -33.90
CA PHE A 9 16.18 -5.15 -33.38
C PHE A 9 15.60 -6.18 -32.40
N ILE A 10 15.68 -7.47 -32.74
CA ILE A 10 15.24 -8.57 -31.85
C ILE A 10 16.08 -8.62 -30.58
N TRP A 11 17.40 -8.44 -30.67
CA TRP A 11 18.27 -8.36 -29.49
C TRP A 11 17.88 -7.17 -28.60
N CYS A 12 17.58 -6.02 -29.19
CA CYS A 12 17.16 -4.83 -28.46
C CYS A 12 15.84 -5.05 -27.70
N CYS A 13 14.88 -5.78 -28.28
CA CYS A 13 13.62 -6.12 -27.61
C CYS A 13 13.79 -7.06 -26.41
N VAL A 14 14.81 -7.92 -26.40
CA VAL A 14 15.08 -8.84 -25.26
C VAL A 14 15.74 -8.11 -24.08
N LEU A 15 16.35 -6.95 -24.31
CA LEU A 15 17.01 -6.15 -23.27
C LEU A 15 16.09 -5.10 -22.62
N VAL A 16 14.79 -5.07 -22.94
CA VAL A 16 13.85 -4.19 -22.27
C VAL A 16 13.55 -4.77 -20.88
N PRO A 17 13.98 -4.14 -19.77
CA PRO A 17 13.64 -4.63 -18.44
C PRO A 17 12.14 -4.46 -18.21
N SER A 18 11.43 -5.58 -18.09
CA SER A 18 10.04 -5.61 -17.65
C SER A 18 9.98 -5.17 -16.19
N LYS A 19 9.42 -3.98 -15.91
CA LYS A 19 9.03 -3.63 -14.54
C LYS A 19 7.84 -4.50 -14.14
N SER A 20 8.08 -5.49 -13.29
CA SER A 20 7.00 -6.19 -12.59
C SER A 20 6.31 -5.19 -11.66
N ALA A 21 5.05 -4.85 -11.95
CA ALA A 21 4.22 -4.11 -11.01
C ALA A 21 3.87 -5.06 -9.87
N LEU A 22 4.61 -4.98 -8.77
CA LEU A 22 4.25 -5.65 -7.53
C LEU A 22 3.00 -4.94 -6.99
N ALA A 23 1.83 -5.49 -7.26
CA ALA A 23 0.58 -5.03 -6.67
C ALA A 23 0.61 -5.39 -5.17
N GLY A 24 1.17 -4.53 -4.33
CA GLY A 24 1.34 -4.86 -2.92
C GLY A 24 1.65 -3.73 -1.94
N SER A 25 1.81 -2.47 -2.37
CA SER A 25 1.96 -1.35 -1.42
C SER A 25 0.65 -0.55 -1.34
N LEU A 26 -0.06 -0.68 -0.23
CA LEU A 26 -1.18 0.21 0.07
C LEU A 26 -0.60 1.59 0.42
N ASN A 27 -0.84 2.56 -0.44
CA ASN A 27 -0.42 3.95 -0.20
C ASN A 27 -1.53 4.65 0.57
N LEU A 28 -1.30 4.97 1.84
CA LEU A 28 -2.22 5.74 2.66
C LEU A 28 -1.84 7.21 2.65
N LYS A 29 -2.85 8.08 2.52
CA LYS A 29 -2.68 9.53 2.64
C LYS A 29 -3.63 10.09 3.68
N LEU A 30 -3.08 10.86 4.61
CA LEU A 30 -3.84 11.64 5.58
C LEU A 30 -3.71 13.11 5.21
N ASN A 31 -4.83 13.78 4.93
CA ASN A 31 -4.83 15.19 4.51
C ASN A 31 -3.89 15.52 3.32
N GLY A 32 -3.62 14.54 2.45
CA GLY A 32 -2.74 14.69 1.30
C GLY A 32 -1.27 14.29 1.54
N GLU A 33 -0.87 14.08 2.79
CA GLU A 33 0.46 13.62 3.17
C GLU A 33 0.49 12.09 3.27
N GLU A 34 1.57 11.47 2.80
CA GLU A 34 1.77 10.02 2.86
C GLU A 34 2.12 9.59 4.29
N VAL A 35 1.44 8.56 4.79
CA VAL A 35 1.62 8.09 6.17
C VAL A 35 1.88 6.59 6.20
N SER A 36 2.90 6.19 6.94
CA SER A 36 3.20 4.80 7.28
C SER A 36 2.71 4.48 8.69
N ILE A 37 2.08 3.32 8.86
CA ILE A 37 1.61 2.82 10.16
C ILE A 37 2.54 1.70 10.60
N GLU A 38 3.17 1.83 11.78
CA GLU A 38 4.14 0.85 12.28
C GLU A 38 3.50 -0.29 13.09
N GLU A 39 2.41 0.00 13.81
CA GLU A 39 1.79 -0.95 14.74
C GLU A 39 1.03 -2.10 14.04
N TYR A 40 0.50 -1.83 12.85
CA TYR A 40 -0.22 -2.81 12.06
C TYR A 40 -0.17 -2.44 10.57
N GLU A 41 -0.27 -3.45 9.70
CA GLU A 41 -0.32 -3.26 8.26
C GLU A 41 -1.77 -3.15 7.77
N PRO A 42 -2.14 -2.02 7.16
CA PRO A 42 -3.41 -1.87 6.45
C PRO A 42 -3.49 -2.79 5.24
N TYR A 43 -4.69 -3.30 4.93
CA TYR A 43 -4.87 -4.24 3.83
C TYR A 43 -6.19 -4.02 3.08
N ILE A 44 -6.32 -4.64 1.90
CA ILE A 44 -7.57 -4.65 1.13
C ILE A 44 -8.35 -5.93 1.42
N ASP A 45 -9.61 -5.81 1.83
CA ASP A 45 -10.48 -6.97 2.06
C ASP A 45 -10.96 -7.62 0.75
N LYS A 46 -11.63 -8.77 0.86
CA LYS A 46 -12.21 -9.50 -0.29
C LYS A 46 -13.26 -8.71 -1.08
N ASN A 47 -13.80 -7.64 -0.49
CA ASN A 47 -14.79 -6.75 -1.11
C ASN A 47 -14.12 -5.50 -1.69
N ASN A 48 -12.79 -5.50 -1.84
CA ASN A 48 -12.00 -4.40 -2.37
C ASN A 48 -12.09 -3.11 -1.53
N ARG A 49 -12.17 -3.24 -0.20
CA ARG A 49 -12.16 -2.10 0.74
C ARG A 49 -10.86 -2.05 1.52
N ALA A 50 -10.31 -0.84 1.69
CA ALA A 50 -9.18 -0.63 2.58
C ALA A 50 -9.63 -0.78 4.04
N MET A 51 -8.98 -1.68 4.75
CA MET A 51 -9.16 -1.93 6.17
C MET A 51 -8.03 -1.25 6.94
N VAL A 52 -8.41 -0.36 7.85
CA VAL A 52 -7.52 0.37 8.76
C VAL A 52 -8.06 0.22 10.18
N SER A 53 -7.21 0.35 11.20
CA SER A 53 -7.70 0.25 12.58
C SER A 53 -8.57 1.46 12.93
N VAL A 54 -9.64 1.20 13.67
CA VAL A 54 -10.52 2.27 14.19
C VAL A 54 -9.78 3.16 15.19
N ARG A 55 -8.89 2.58 16.00
CA ARG A 55 -8.10 3.30 17.01
C ARG A 55 -7.21 4.36 16.38
N TRP A 56 -6.42 3.96 15.40
CA TRP A 56 -5.51 4.88 14.72
C TRP A 56 -6.27 6.01 14.04
N VAL A 57 -7.40 5.73 13.38
CA VAL A 57 -8.24 6.78 12.78
C VAL A 57 -8.71 7.77 13.84
N ALA A 58 -9.16 7.29 15.01
CA ALA A 58 -9.56 8.16 16.11
C ALA A 58 -8.38 9.01 16.64
N GLU A 59 -7.19 8.42 16.77
CA GLU A 59 -5.99 9.14 17.20
C GLU A 59 -5.56 10.22 16.19
N GLN A 60 -5.66 9.95 14.87
CA GLN A 60 -5.44 10.97 13.83
C GLN A 60 -6.46 12.12 13.89
N LEU A 61 -7.64 11.88 14.46
CA LEU A 61 -8.66 12.89 14.71
C LEU A 61 -8.46 13.61 16.08
N ASN A 62 -7.31 13.44 16.72
CA ASN A 62 -6.94 14.00 18.03
C ASN A 62 -7.74 13.43 19.21
N TYR A 63 -8.34 12.25 19.08
CA TYR A 63 -8.91 11.55 20.23
C TYR A 63 -7.85 10.76 20.99
N ASN A 64 -7.99 10.72 22.31
CA ASN A 64 -7.15 9.90 23.18
C ASN A 64 -7.85 8.56 23.45
N VAL A 65 -7.47 7.51 22.72
CA VAL A 65 -8.05 6.18 22.90
C VAL A 65 -7.28 5.44 24.00
N LYS A 66 -7.94 5.22 25.13
CA LYS A 66 -7.40 4.44 26.26
C LYS A 66 -8.24 3.20 26.49
N TRP A 67 -7.56 2.14 26.90
CA TRP A 67 -8.24 0.97 27.43
C TRP A 67 -8.78 1.31 28.83
N ASP A 68 -10.08 1.13 29.03
CA ASP A 68 -10.71 1.16 30.35
C ASP A 68 -10.72 -0.27 30.91
N SER A 69 -9.88 -0.53 31.91
CA SER A 69 -9.79 -1.83 32.57
C SER A 69 -10.95 -2.13 33.52
N ASP A 70 -11.67 -1.09 33.94
CA ASP A 70 -12.58 -1.17 35.08
C ASP A 70 -14.00 -1.53 34.63
N THR A 71 -14.37 -1.15 33.40
CA THR A 71 -15.67 -1.49 32.81
C THR A 71 -15.61 -2.57 31.74
N MET A 72 -14.42 -2.98 31.26
CA MET A 72 -14.23 -3.84 30.08
C MET A 72 -15.00 -3.38 28.82
N ASP A 73 -15.57 -2.18 28.84
CA ASP A 73 -16.34 -1.62 27.74
C ASP A 73 -15.40 -0.77 26.89
N ARG A 74 -15.25 -1.18 25.63
CA ARG A 74 -14.48 -0.43 24.63
C ARG A 74 -15.28 0.80 24.22
N LEU A 75 -14.82 1.99 24.61
CA LEU A 75 -15.19 3.26 23.97
C LEU A 75 -14.29 3.53 22.76
#